data_AF-A0A6G8AS93-F1
#
_entry.id   AF-A0A6G8AS93-F1
#
_cell.length_a   1.000
_cell.length_b   1.000
_cell.length_c   1.000
_cell.angle_alpha   90.00
_cell.angle_beta   90.00
_cell.angle_gamma   90.00
#
_symmetry.space_group_name_H-M   'P 1'
#
loop_
_entity.id
_entity.type
_entity.pdbx_description
1 polymer ?
#
loop_
_entity_poly.entity_id
_entity_poly.type
_entity_poly.pdbx_seq_one_letter_code
_entity_poly.pdbx_strand_id
1 'polypeptide(L)'
;MWHNIRVGELGGAFFLKKNQSILLLTLTTLAIISLFFSVYLTRVFSHQRAREAEIVRKKEEKQKLAAEKEARKPYDEKMNDKISQKEFKNRLQIPLILQTVEPWKNEFYGEEGSDPIKNTIEINGCAITALAMVGSYLDKKEETPLDVLKWSGNRYYDQKEGTVWQIFNDYAAAKKFEFEDLGDQISEAKKHLLKGHPVVVSVKPGYFTEIGHVMVLSGYDEKNNTFWVNNPSDSVKKKHTTRAFKESEIQSEALRYWAIYK
;
A
#
# COMPACT_ATOMS: atom_id res chain seq x y z
N MET A 1 61.47 51.71 91.10
CA MET A 1 61.89 50.84 89.97
C MET A 1 60.78 49.81 89.78
N TRP A 2 60.38 49.58 88.51
CA TRP A 2 59.46 48.54 87.99
C TRP A 2 57.99 48.91 87.68
N HIS A 3 57.77 48.99 86.36
CA HIS A 3 56.53 48.96 85.56
C HIS A 3 55.93 47.53 85.49
N ASN A 4 54.62 47.41 85.20
CA ASN A 4 54.06 46.64 84.06
C ASN A 4 52.52 46.65 84.10
N ILE A 5 51.85 47.35 83.18
CA ILE A 5 51.32 46.93 81.86
C ILE A 5 50.07 46.02 81.97
N ARG A 6 48.92 46.63 81.63
CA ARG A 6 47.64 45.97 81.30
C ARG A 6 47.81 45.12 80.04
N VAL A 7 47.53 43.81 80.14
CA VAL A 7 47.31 42.93 78.99
C VAL A 7 45.95 42.27 79.17
N GLY A 8 44.93 42.80 78.51
CA GLY A 8 43.57 42.30 78.70
C GLY A 8 42.55 42.90 77.76
N GLU A 9 42.86 43.02 76.47
CA GLU A 9 41.83 43.42 75.48
C GLU A 9 42.06 42.89 74.04
N LEU A 10 43.14 42.12 73.79
CA LEU A 10 43.48 41.64 72.45
C LEU A 10 42.89 40.26 72.10
N GLY A 11 42.32 39.53 73.06
CA GLY A 11 41.82 38.16 72.86
C GLY A 11 40.43 38.04 72.21
N GLY A 12 39.48 38.91 72.59
CA GLY A 12 38.07 38.81 72.15
C GLY A 12 37.84 39.27 70.70
N ALA A 13 38.46 40.37 70.29
CA ALA A 13 38.36 40.89 68.92
C ALA A 13 39.03 39.97 67.89
N PHE A 14 40.10 39.26 68.28
CA PHE A 14 40.81 38.30 67.44
C PHE A 14 39.99 37.01 67.22
N PHE A 15 39.31 36.52 68.26
CA PHE A 15 38.42 35.36 68.18
C PHE A 15 37.16 35.61 67.34
N LEU A 16 36.53 36.78 67.49
CA LEU A 16 35.36 37.20 66.69
C LEU A 16 35.71 37.37 65.20
N LYS A 17 36.83 38.03 64.88
CA LYS A 17 37.31 38.15 63.49
C LYS A 17 37.64 36.79 62.87
N LYS A 18 38.27 35.88 63.61
CA LYS A 18 38.62 34.53 63.14
C LYS A 18 37.36 33.71 62.81
N ASN A 19 36.33 33.75 63.66
CA ASN A 19 35.06 33.09 63.38
C ASN A 19 34.30 33.72 62.19
N GLN A 20 34.34 35.04 62.04
CA GLN A 20 33.77 35.70 60.86
C GLN A 20 34.51 35.34 59.57
N SER A 21 35.84 35.23 59.60
CA SER A 21 36.63 34.79 58.44
C SER A 21 36.35 33.34 58.05
N ILE A 22 36.16 32.44 59.02
CA ILE A 22 35.78 31.04 58.78
C ILE A 22 34.36 30.95 58.20
N LEU A 23 33.42 31.76 58.72
CA LEU A 23 32.06 31.85 58.19
C LEU A 23 32.04 32.39 56.76
N LEU A 24 32.84 33.41 56.44
CA LEU A 24 32.98 33.92 55.07
C LEU A 24 33.56 32.87 54.11
N LEU A 25 34.59 32.13 54.54
CA LEU A 25 35.21 31.06 53.73
C LEU A 25 34.26 29.89 53.46
N THR A 26 33.46 29.51 54.46
CA THR A 26 32.45 28.44 54.30
C THR A 26 31.32 28.88 53.39
N LEU A 27 30.84 30.14 53.48
CA LEU A 27 29.82 30.68 52.59
C LEU A 27 30.32 30.81 51.14
N THR A 28 31.56 31.24 50.92
CA THR A 28 32.13 31.34 49.56
C THR A 28 32.36 29.98 48.93
N THR A 29 32.85 28.99 49.68
CA THR A 29 33.00 27.61 49.18
C THR A 29 31.64 26.98 48.86
N LEU A 30 30.62 27.17 49.71
CA LEU A 30 29.24 26.76 49.42
C LEU A 30 28.68 27.43 48.15
N ALA A 31 28.93 28.72 47.96
CA ALA A 31 28.52 29.44 46.75
C ALA A 31 29.21 28.90 45.49
N ILE A 32 30.50 28.59 45.57
CA ILE A 32 31.27 28.00 44.46
C ILE A 32 30.75 26.59 44.13
N ILE A 33 30.50 25.74 45.14
CA ILE A 33 29.94 24.40 44.94
C ILE A 33 28.54 24.49 44.33
N SER A 34 27.69 25.40 44.80
CA SER A 34 26.37 25.66 44.24
C SER A 34 26.45 26.09 42.76
N LEU A 35 27.42 26.95 42.42
CA LEU A 35 27.66 27.36 41.03
C LEU A 35 28.09 26.17 40.16
N PHE A 36 29.08 25.39 40.60
CA PHE A 36 29.54 24.20 39.86
C PHE A 36 28.44 23.16 39.72
N PHE A 37 27.63 22.95 40.76
CA PHE A 37 26.50 22.04 40.75
C PHE A 37 25.40 22.52 39.80
N SER A 38 25.08 23.82 39.80
CA SER A 38 24.14 24.44 38.87
C SER A 38 24.60 24.30 37.41
N VAL A 39 25.87 24.55 37.14
CA VAL A 39 26.48 24.34 35.80
C VAL A 39 26.41 22.86 35.40
N TYR A 40 26.74 21.95 36.33
CA TYR A 40 26.66 20.51 36.11
C TYR A 40 25.23 20.05 35.79
N LEU A 41 24.24 20.44 36.61
CA LEU A 41 22.83 20.14 36.38
C LEU A 41 22.36 20.69 35.03
N THR A 42 22.72 21.93 34.71
CA THR A 42 22.37 22.54 33.41
C THR A 42 22.92 21.74 32.24
N ARG A 43 24.16 21.24 32.33
CA ARG A 43 24.75 20.35 31.31
C ARG A 43 24.07 18.98 31.22
N VAL A 44 23.74 18.37 32.36
CA VAL A 44 23.06 17.07 32.39
C VAL A 44 21.67 17.18 31.77
N PHE A 45 20.89 18.19 32.19
CA PHE A 45 19.55 18.44 31.64
C PHE A 45 19.59 18.86 30.16
N SER A 46 20.59 19.66 29.73
CA SER A 46 20.72 20.03 28.31
C SER A 46 21.07 18.83 27.43
N HIS A 47 21.96 17.94 27.89
CA HIS A 47 22.25 16.68 27.20
C HIS A 47 21.03 15.76 27.12
N GLN A 48 20.25 15.65 28.20
CA GLN A 48 19.04 14.83 28.20
C GLN A 48 18.00 15.36 27.22
N ARG A 49 17.74 16.68 27.25
CA ARG A 49 16.85 17.34 26.28
C ARG A 49 17.33 17.16 24.83
N ALA A 50 18.64 17.24 24.57
CA ALA A 50 19.19 17.02 23.25
C ALA A 50 18.98 15.56 22.77
N ARG A 51 19.14 14.57 23.65
CA ARG A 51 18.86 13.15 23.33
C ARG A 51 17.37 12.90 23.05
N GLU A 52 16.49 13.45 23.88
CA GLU A 52 15.04 13.36 23.68
C GLU A 52 14.61 14.02 22.37
N ALA A 53 15.13 15.22 22.08
CA ALA A 53 14.91 15.90 20.80
C ALA A 53 15.45 15.09 19.60
N GLU A 54 16.60 14.42 19.73
CA GLU A 54 17.13 13.55 18.68
C GLU A 54 16.23 12.31 18.44
N ILE A 55 15.70 11.70 19.50
CA ILE A 55 14.75 10.58 19.39
C ILE A 55 13.47 11.02 18.68
N VAL A 56 12.91 12.17 19.08
CA VAL A 56 11.72 12.75 18.44
C VAL A 56 11.99 13.03 16.97
N ARG A 57 13.11 13.71 16.64
CA ARG A 57 13.50 14.01 15.26
C ARG A 57 13.64 12.74 14.41
N LYS A 58 14.29 11.70 14.93
CA LYS A 58 14.42 10.41 14.23
C LYS A 58 13.05 9.74 14.01
N LYS A 59 12.14 9.86 14.96
CA LYS A 59 10.77 9.34 14.82
C LYS A 59 9.99 10.10 13.76
N GLU A 60 10.08 11.42 13.75
CA GLU A 60 9.47 12.29 12.74
C GLU A 60 10.04 12.02 11.34
N GLU A 61 11.36 11.88 11.22
CA GLU A 61 12.04 11.54 9.97
C GLU A 61 11.58 10.17 9.45
N LYS A 62 11.49 9.16 10.32
CA LYS A 62 10.98 7.83 9.96
C LYS A 62 9.52 7.90 9.51
N GLN A 63 8.67 8.68 10.18
CA GLN A 63 7.28 8.88 9.79
C GLN A 63 7.17 9.60 8.45
N LYS A 64 7.97 10.64 8.22
CA LYS A 64 8.03 11.37 6.96
C LYS A 64 8.46 10.44 5.82
N LEU A 65 9.50 9.64 6.02
CA LEU A 65 9.97 8.67 5.03
C LEU A 65 8.90 7.61 4.69
N ALA A 66 8.18 7.12 5.71
CA ALA A 66 7.07 6.18 5.50
C ALA A 66 5.93 6.82 4.69
N ALA A 67 5.56 8.07 5.02
CA ALA A 67 4.53 8.80 4.30
C ALA A 67 4.95 9.11 2.84
N GLU A 68 6.21 9.46 2.61
CA GLU A 68 6.75 9.65 1.25
C GLU A 68 6.76 8.35 0.45
N LYS A 69 7.15 7.23 1.07
CA LYS A 69 7.12 5.90 0.44
C LYS A 69 5.70 5.53 0.04
N GLU A 70 4.74 5.71 0.95
CA GLU A 70 3.31 5.47 0.70
C GLU A 70 2.78 6.35 -0.44
N ALA A 71 3.13 7.64 -0.44
CA ALA A 71 2.74 8.57 -1.49
C ALA A 71 3.30 8.18 -2.88
N ARG A 72 4.50 7.55 -2.92
CA ARG A 72 5.15 7.10 -4.17
C ARG A 72 4.67 5.76 -4.70
N LYS A 73 3.89 4.99 -3.94
CA LYS A 73 3.38 3.69 -4.42
C LYS A 73 2.62 3.84 -5.75
N PRO A 74 2.83 2.91 -6.70
CA PRO A 74 2.01 2.76 -7.89
C PRO A 74 0.51 2.70 -7.57
N TYR A 75 -0.31 3.01 -8.57
CA TYR A 75 -1.76 3.07 -8.41
C TYR A 75 -2.36 1.72 -8.01
N ASP A 76 -1.96 0.66 -8.69
CA ASP A 76 -2.34 -0.72 -8.45
C ASP A 76 -1.94 -1.19 -7.04
N GLU A 77 -0.71 -0.90 -6.59
CA GLU A 77 -0.29 -1.21 -5.21
C GLU A 77 -1.19 -0.53 -4.17
N LYS A 78 -1.46 0.78 -4.34
CA LYS A 78 -2.38 1.51 -3.44
C LYS A 78 -3.78 0.90 -3.44
N MET A 79 -4.27 0.48 -4.61
CA MET A 79 -5.58 -0.16 -4.70
C MET A 79 -5.59 -1.54 -4.06
N ASN A 80 -4.52 -2.32 -4.20
CA ASN A 80 -4.37 -3.62 -3.59
C ASN A 80 -4.28 -3.55 -2.05
N ASP A 81 -3.64 -2.51 -1.51
CA ASP A 81 -3.67 -2.21 -0.08
C ASP A 81 -5.13 -1.98 0.40
N LYS A 82 -5.90 -1.17 -0.32
CA LYS A 82 -7.32 -0.91 0.02
C LYS A 82 -8.19 -2.16 -0.09
N ILE A 83 -7.97 -2.97 -1.13
CA ILE A 83 -8.68 -4.23 -1.36
C ILE A 83 -8.38 -5.23 -0.24
N SER A 84 -7.11 -5.43 0.11
CA SER A 84 -6.69 -6.36 1.17
C SER A 84 -7.14 -5.91 2.56
N GLN A 85 -7.20 -4.60 2.82
CA GLN A 85 -7.75 -4.01 4.04
C GLN A 85 -9.28 -4.01 4.09
N LYS A 86 -9.95 -4.52 3.03
CA LYS A 86 -11.41 -4.60 2.91
C LYS A 86 -12.11 -3.23 3.05
N GLU A 87 -11.47 -2.16 2.58
CA GLU A 87 -12.08 -0.82 2.56
C GLU A 87 -13.34 -0.80 1.66
N PHE A 88 -13.37 -1.63 0.62
CA PHE A 88 -14.50 -1.79 -0.29
C PHE A 88 -15.43 -2.91 0.19
N LYS A 89 -16.57 -2.53 0.79
CA LYS A 89 -17.58 -3.49 1.26
C LYS A 89 -18.13 -4.33 0.10
N ASN A 90 -18.43 -5.60 0.37
CA ASN A 90 -18.98 -6.56 -0.61
C ASN A 90 -18.07 -6.78 -1.84
N ARG A 91 -16.76 -6.56 -1.66
CA ARG A 91 -15.73 -6.83 -2.67
C ARG A 91 -14.89 -8.04 -2.25
N LEU A 92 -14.67 -8.93 -3.20
CA LEU A 92 -13.71 -10.02 -3.14
C LEU A 92 -12.29 -9.43 -3.14
N GLN A 93 -11.39 -10.05 -2.38
CA GLN A 93 -9.98 -9.64 -2.30
C GLN A 93 -9.18 -10.12 -3.53
N ILE A 94 -9.72 -9.90 -4.72
CA ILE A 94 -9.04 -10.17 -5.99
C ILE A 94 -8.06 -9.02 -6.23
N PRO A 95 -6.75 -9.28 -6.35
CA PRO A 95 -5.79 -8.21 -6.61
C PRO A 95 -6.11 -7.55 -7.96
N LEU A 96 -5.96 -6.23 -8.03
CA LEU A 96 -5.84 -5.51 -9.28
C LEU A 96 -4.46 -5.77 -9.86
N ILE A 97 -4.43 -6.29 -11.08
CA ILE A 97 -3.23 -6.39 -11.91
C ILE A 97 -3.52 -5.59 -13.18
N LEU A 98 -2.62 -4.66 -13.52
CA LEU A 98 -2.75 -3.83 -14.71
C LEU A 98 -1.95 -4.43 -15.87
N GLN A 99 -2.52 -4.56 -17.05
CA GLN A 99 -1.79 -5.03 -18.23
C GLN A 99 -0.80 -3.99 -18.76
N THR A 100 -0.95 -2.74 -18.36
CA THR A 100 -0.25 -1.55 -18.89
C THR A 100 1.01 -1.16 -18.11
N VAL A 101 1.47 -2.02 -17.19
CA VAL A 101 2.65 -1.77 -16.33
C VAL A 101 3.74 -2.83 -16.50
N GLU A 102 4.96 -2.45 -16.14
CA GLU A 102 6.11 -3.37 -16.08
C GLU A 102 5.91 -4.43 -14.97
N PRO A 103 6.53 -5.62 -15.08
CA PRO A 103 7.49 -6.03 -16.11
C PRO A 103 6.89 -6.64 -17.39
N TRP A 104 5.57 -6.75 -17.50
CA TRP A 104 4.94 -7.55 -18.56
C TRP A 104 4.37 -6.74 -19.72
N LYS A 105 4.13 -5.44 -19.56
CA LYS A 105 3.42 -4.66 -20.59
C LYS A 105 4.02 -4.73 -22.00
N ASN A 106 5.34 -4.90 -22.13
CA ASN A 106 6.03 -4.96 -23.42
C ASN A 106 6.20 -6.39 -23.95
N GLU A 107 5.76 -7.40 -23.19
CA GLU A 107 5.93 -8.80 -23.56
C GLU A 107 5.01 -9.16 -24.72
N PHE A 108 5.56 -9.89 -25.69
CA PHE A 108 4.88 -10.18 -26.94
C PHE A 108 3.67 -11.08 -26.70
N TYR A 109 2.51 -10.65 -27.21
CA TYR A 109 1.29 -11.45 -27.25
C TYR A 109 0.51 -11.07 -28.51
N GLY A 110 0.64 -11.92 -29.52
CA GLY A 110 0.09 -11.69 -30.86
C GLY A 110 0.36 -12.85 -31.80
N GLU A 111 -0.03 -12.66 -33.06
CA GLU A 111 0.22 -13.63 -34.12
C GLU A 111 1.70 -13.69 -34.46
N GLU A 112 2.23 -14.89 -34.67
CA GLU A 112 3.63 -15.08 -35.05
C GLU A 112 3.99 -14.31 -36.33
N GLY A 113 5.13 -13.61 -36.30
CA GLY A 113 5.57 -12.76 -37.42
C GLY A 113 4.91 -11.38 -37.49
N SER A 114 3.94 -11.06 -36.62
CA SER A 114 3.38 -9.71 -36.50
C SER A 114 4.35 -8.74 -35.81
N ASP A 115 4.08 -7.43 -35.95
CA ASP A 115 4.88 -6.36 -35.35
C ASP A 115 4.87 -6.49 -33.81
N PRO A 116 6.00 -6.82 -33.16
CA PRO A 116 6.03 -7.08 -31.73
C PRO A 116 5.78 -5.82 -30.89
N ILE A 117 5.98 -4.63 -31.43
CA ILE A 117 5.73 -3.37 -30.72
C ILE A 117 4.21 -3.11 -30.60
N LYS A 118 3.42 -3.61 -31.56
CA LYS A 118 1.97 -3.45 -31.60
C LYS A 118 1.21 -4.63 -31.00
N ASN A 119 1.91 -5.69 -30.64
CA ASN A 119 1.33 -6.95 -30.18
C ASN A 119 1.94 -7.34 -28.86
N THR A 120 1.57 -6.60 -27.82
CA THR A 120 2.09 -6.80 -26.46
C THR A 120 0.97 -7.10 -25.47
N ILE A 121 1.30 -7.53 -24.26
CA ILE A 121 0.34 -7.63 -23.15
C ILE A 121 -0.37 -6.28 -22.90
N GLU A 122 0.32 -5.15 -23.03
CA GLU A 122 -0.30 -3.81 -22.88
C GLU A 122 -1.51 -3.64 -23.79
N ILE A 123 -1.45 -4.17 -25.01
CA ILE A 123 -2.45 -3.95 -26.05
C ILE A 123 -3.47 -5.11 -26.04
N ASN A 124 -2.98 -6.35 -26.05
CA ASN A 124 -3.79 -7.55 -26.31
C ASN A 124 -4.06 -8.38 -25.03
N GLY A 125 -3.36 -8.10 -23.93
CA GLY A 125 -3.27 -8.98 -22.76
C GLY A 125 -4.40 -8.87 -21.73
N CYS A 126 -5.58 -8.34 -22.10
CA CYS A 126 -6.67 -8.14 -21.13
C CYS A 126 -7.20 -9.46 -20.53
N ALA A 127 -7.40 -10.49 -21.36
CA ALA A 127 -7.82 -11.82 -20.90
C ALA A 127 -6.72 -12.51 -20.07
N ILE A 128 -5.47 -12.43 -20.52
CA ILE A 128 -4.29 -12.96 -19.81
C ILE A 128 -4.18 -12.34 -18.41
N THR A 129 -4.34 -11.03 -18.31
CA THR A 129 -4.28 -10.30 -17.04
C THR A 129 -5.49 -10.58 -16.16
N ALA A 130 -6.69 -10.73 -16.73
CA ALA A 130 -7.89 -11.12 -16.00
C ALA A 130 -7.74 -12.52 -15.36
N LEU A 131 -7.18 -13.48 -16.09
CA LEU A 131 -6.89 -14.81 -15.56
C LEU A 131 -5.84 -14.79 -14.44
N ALA A 132 -4.80 -13.97 -14.56
CA ALA A 132 -3.80 -13.80 -13.50
C ALA A 132 -4.44 -13.28 -12.19
N MET A 133 -5.39 -12.35 -12.29
CA MET A 133 -6.16 -11.87 -11.13
C MET A 133 -7.02 -12.98 -10.51
N VAL A 134 -7.76 -13.73 -11.34
CA VAL A 134 -8.62 -14.83 -10.91
C VAL A 134 -7.80 -15.95 -10.24
N GLY A 135 -6.73 -16.40 -10.89
CA GLY A 135 -5.82 -17.41 -10.36
C GLY A 135 -5.21 -16.99 -9.03
N SER A 136 -4.73 -15.74 -8.96
CA SER A 136 -4.16 -15.19 -7.72
C SER A 136 -5.14 -15.26 -6.55
N TYR A 137 -6.41 -14.92 -6.81
CA TYR A 137 -7.46 -14.96 -5.82
C TYR A 137 -7.84 -16.39 -5.39
N LEU A 138 -7.99 -17.31 -6.34
CA LEU A 138 -8.44 -18.68 -6.05
C LEU A 138 -7.35 -19.51 -5.37
N ASP A 139 -6.08 -19.32 -5.75
CA ASP A 139 -4.94 -20.03 -5.15
C ASP A 139 -4.39 -19.36 -3.89
N LYS A 140 -4.82 -18.13 -3.57
CA LYS A 140 -4.27 -17.33 -2.46
C LYS A 140 -2.74 -17.19 -2.57
N LYS A 141 -2.25 -17.12 -3.80
CA LYS A 141 -0.84 -17.02 -4.16
C LYS A 141 -0.73 -16.13 -5.40
N GLU A 142 0.28 -15.29 -5.47
CA GLU A 142 0.52 -14.47 -6.66
C GLU A 142 0.69 -15.34 -7.92
N GLU A 143 -0.04 -14.95 -8.96
CA GLU A 143 0.08 -15.41 -10.34
C GLU A 143 0.09 -14.16 -11.23
N THR A 144 1.12 -14.03 -12.06
CA THR A 144 1.35 -12.85 -12.88
C THR A 144 0.82 -13.05 -14.30
N PRO A 145 0.62 -11.97 -15.08
CA PRO A 145 0.33 -12.09 -16.51
C PRO A 145 1.38 -12.92 -17.27
N LEU A 146 2.64 -12.91 -16.82
CA LEU A 146 3.70 -13.73 -17.43
C LEU A 146 3.53 -15.22 -17.14
N ASP A 147 3.01 -15.59 -15.97
CA ASP A 147 2.73 -17.00 -15.65
C ASP A 147 1.61 -17.55 -16.55
N VAL A 148 0.55 -16.75 -16.73
CA VAL A 148 -0.55 -17.09 -17.63
C VAL A 148 -0.08 -17.13 -19.08
N LEU A 149 0.69 -16.12 -19.53
CA LEU A 149 1.24 -16.08 -20.89
C LEU A 149 2.19 -17.25 -21.13
N LYS A 150 3.01 -17.64 -20.15
CA LYS A 150 3.90 -18.80 -20.26
C LYS A 150 3.12 -20.10 -20.40
N TRP A 151 2.01 -20.23 -19.68
CA TRP A 151 1.12 -21.38 -19.83
C TRP A 151 0.41 -21.36 -21.18
N SER A 152 -0.11 -20.21 -21.62
CA SER A 152 -0.93 -20.07 -22.83
C SER A 152 -0.10 -20.05 -24.12
N GLY A 153 1.12 -19.51 -24.08
CA GLY A 153 1.76 -18.96 -25.26
C GLY A 153 0.80 -18.01 -26.00
N ASN A 154 0.99 -17.93 -27.32
CA ASN A 154 0.10 -17.16 -28.20
C ASN A 154 -1.07 -17.97 -28.77
N ARG A 155 -1.30 -19.20 -28.31
CA ARG A 155 -2.26 -20.13 -28.95
C ARG A 155 -3.73 -19.70 -28.85
N TYR A 156 -4.04 -18.76 -27.96
CA TYR A 156 -5.38 -18.19 -27.83
C TYR A 156 -5.49 -16.79 -28.41
N TYR A 157 -4.41 -16.23 -28.98
CA TYR A 157 -4.49 -14.97 -29.67
C TYR A 157 -5.26 -15.12 -30.99
N ASP A 158 -6.14 -14.16 -31.28
CA ASP A 158 -6.82 -14.03 -32.56
C ASP A 158 -6.86 -12.56 -32.98
N GLN A 159 -6.63 -12.27 -34.26
CA GLN A 159 -6.56 -10.89 -34.75
C GLN A 159 -7.88 -10.11 -34.61
N LYS A 160 -9.03 -10.78 -34.58
CA LYS A 160 -10.35 -10.13 -34.50
C LYS A 160 -10.81 -9.98 -33.07
N GLU A 161 -10.55 -10.98 -32.24
CA GLU A 161 -11.07 -11.05 -30.86
C GLU A 161 -10.02 -10.68 -29.79
N GLY A 162 -8.74 -10.58 -30.17
CA GLY A 162 -7.61 -10.37 -29.28
C GLY A 162 -7.25 -11.63 -28.48
N THR A 163 -8.21 -12.21 -27.76
CA THR A 163 -8.05 -13.54 -27.14
C THR A 163 -9.36 -14.32 -27.25
N VAL A 164 -9.31 -15.50 -27.84
CA VAL A 164 -10.49 -16.37 -27.96
C VAL A 164 -10.96 -16.85 -26.59
N TRP A 165 -12.28 -16.87 -26.39
CA TRP A 165 -12.89 -17.13 -25.07
C TRP A 165 -12.66 -18.55 -24.53
N GLN A 166 -12.27 -19.50 -25.38
CA GLN A 166 -11.92 -20.87 -24.96
C GLN A 166 -10.84 -20.89 -23.86
N ILE A 167 -9.98 -19.86 -23.81
CA ILE A 167 -8.94 -19.76 -22.79
C ILE A 167 -9.48 -19.85 -21.36
N PHE A 168 -10.70 -19.37 -21.09
CA PHE A 168 -11.25 -19.35 -19.73
C PHE A 168 -11.55 -20.76 -19.20
N ASN A 169 -12.15 -21.61 -20.03
CA ASN A 169 -12.41 -23.00 -19.70
C ASN A 169 -11.10 -23.81 -19.61
N ASP A 170 -10.21 -23.63 -20.59
CA ASP A 170 -8.93 -24.36 -20.62
C ASP A 170 -8.02 -23.98 -19.44
N TYR A 171 -8.02 -22.71 -19.04
CA TYR A 171 -7.29 -22.24 -17.88
C TYR A 171 -7.86 -22.84 -16.60
N ALA A 172 -9.19 -22.81 -16.42
CA ALA A 172 -9.84 -23.43 -15.27
C ALA A 172 -9.50 -24.93 -15.18
N ALA A 173 -9.60 -25.66 -16.30
CA ALA A 173 -9.23 -27.08 -16.37
C ALA A 173 -7.75 -27.32 -16.01
N ALA A 174 -6.82 -26.52 -16.54
CA ALA A 174 -5.39 -26.62 -16.24
C ALA A 174 -5.09 -26.38 -14.75
N LYS A 175 -5.85 -25.49 -14.11
CA LYS A 175 -5.72 -25.15 -12.69
C LYS A 175 -6.56 -26.05 -11.77
N LYS A 176 -7.36 -26.96 -12.33
CA LYS A 176 -8.36 -27.79 -11.61
C LYS A 176 -9.38 -26.94 -10.84
N PHE A 177 -9.81 -25.85 -11.47
CA PHE A 177 -10.91 -25.01 -11.04
C PHE A 177 -12.20 -25.46 -11.75
N GLU A 178 -13.33 -25.19 -11.13
CA GLU A 178 -14.63 -25.27 -11.76
C GLU A 178 -14.83 -24.09 -12.71
N PHE A 179 -15.57 -24.32 -13.80
CA PHE A 179 -15.87 -23.34 -14.83
C PHE A 179 -17.35 -23.38 -15.21
N GLU A 180 -17.94 -22.20 -15.39
CA GLU A 180 -19.29 -22.09 -15.93
C GLU A 180 -19.38 -20.89 -16.88
N ASP A 181 -19.85 -21.16 -18.10
CA ASP A 181 -20.20 -20.12 -19.06
C ASP A 181 -21.63 -19.66 -18.80
N LEU A 182 -21.77 -18.41 -18.36
CA LEU A 182 -23.02 -17.85 -17.90
C LEU A 182 -23.78 -17.11 -19.03
N GLY A 183 -23.25 -17.13 -20.26
CA GLY A 183 -23.80 -16.36 -21.37
C GLY A 183 -23.85 -14.86 -21.06
N ASP A 184 -24.95 -14.20 -21.40
CA ASP A 184 -25.23 -12.79 -21.11
C ASP A 184 -26.03 -12.59 -19.80
N GLN A 185 -26.14 -13.62 -18.97
CA GLN A 185 -27.04 -13.64 -17.81
C GLN A 185 -26.38 -13.01 -16.57
N ILE A 186 -26.54 -11.69 -16.41
CA ILE A 186 -26.04 -10.97 -15.22
C ILE A 186 -26.63 -11.51 -13.91
N SER A 187 -27.82 -12.13 -13.94
CA SER A 187 -28.41 -12.81 -12.78
C SER A 187 -27.56 -13.96 -12.27
N GLU A 188 -26.96 -14.74 -13.17
CA GLU A 188 -26.07 -15.84 -12.79
C GLU A 188 -24.76 -15.29 -12.26
N ALA A 189 -24.21 -14.24 -12.89
CA ALA A 189 -23.02 -13.56 -12.38
C ALA A 189 -23.19 -13.10 -10.92
N LYS A 190 -24.36 -12.53 -10.56
CA LYS A 190 -24.68 -12.16 -9.18
C LYS A 190 -24.64 -13.36 -8.23
N LYS A 191 -25.25 -14.49 -8.60
CA LYS A 191 -25.24 -15.71 -7.77
C LYS A 191 -23.82 -16.21 -7.50
N HIS A 192 -22.93 -16.14 -8.48
CA HIS A 192 -21.52 -16.51 -8.32
C HIS A 192 -20.79 -15.53 -7.40
N LEU A 193 -20.94 -14.23 -7.62
CA LEU A 193 -20.28 -13.20 -6.80
C LEU A 193 -20.68 -13.29 -5.33
N LEU A 194 -21.95 -13.61 -5.02
CA LEU A 194 -22.44 -13.82 -3.66
C LEU A 194 -21.87 -15.06 -2.97
N LYS A 195 -21.48 -16.07 -3.75
CA LYS A 195 -20.75 -17.25 -3.25
C LYS A 195 -19.24 -17.01 -3.11
N GLY A 196 -18.76 -15.83 -3.48
CA GLY A 196 -17.34 -15.51 -3.49
C GLY A 196 -16.59 -15.97 -4.74
N HIS A 197 -17.31 -16.34 -5.81
CA HIS A 197 -16.71 -16.79 -7.05
C HIS A 197 -16.41 -15.57 -7.94
N PRO A 198 -15.16 -15.37 -8.41
CA PRO A 198 -14.87 -14.32 -9.37
C PRO A 198 -15.57 -14.58 -10.69
N VAL A 199 -16.01 -13.50 -11.35
CA VAL A 199 -16.66 -13.59 -12.67
C VAL A 199 -15.86 -12.76 -13.67
N VAL A 200 -15.37 -13.39 -14.72
CA VAL A 200 -14.78 -12.70 -15.87
C VAL A 200 -15.92 -12.17 -16.75
N VAL A 201 -15.78 -10.96 -17.28
CA VAL A 201 -16.75 -10.34 -18.18
C VAL A 201 -16.05 -9.82 -19.43
N SER A 202 -16.59 -10.13 -20.61
CA SER A 202 -16.26 -9.46 -21.86
C SER A 202 -17.22 -8.31 -22.07
N VAL A 203 -16.71 -7.15 -22.47
CA VAL A 203 -17.48 -5.93 -22.76
C VAL A 203 -17.16 -5.39 -24.16
N LYS A 204 -18.16 -4.81 -24.81
CA LYS A 204 -18.02 -4.05 -26.06
C LYS A 204 -17.49 -2.63 -25.79
N PRO A 205 -17.13 -1.86 -26.83
CA PRO A 205 -16.78 -0.45 -26.69
C PRO A 205 -17.83 0.37 -25.91
N GLY A 206 -17.35 1.25 -25.03
CA GLY A 206 -18.17 2.09 -24.17
C GLY A 206 -17.36 2.80 -23.09
N TYR A 207 -17.93 2.92 -21.90
CA TYR A 207 -17.32 3.54 -20.74
C TYR A 207 -16.04 2.84 -20.28
N PHE A 208 -16.00 1.50 -20.33
CA PHE A 208 -14.86 0.75 -19.78
C PHE A 208 -13.65 0.68 -20.73
N THR A 209 -13.88 0.83 -22.04
CA THR A 209 -12.90 0.59 -23.11
C THR A 209 -13.37 1.21 -24.44
N GLU A 210 -12.43 1.54 -25.32
CA GLU A 210 -12.73 2.11 -26.65
C GLU A 210 -12.90 1.05 -27.75
N ILE A 211 -12.35 -0.17 -27.57
CA ILE A 211 -12.27 -1.20 -28.64
C ILE A 211 -12.94 -2.54 -28.29
N GLY A 212 -13.29 -2.74 -27.02
CA GLY A 212 -13.66 -4.05 -26.46
C GLY A 212 -12.65 -4.46 -25.39
N HIS A 213 -13.08 -5.24 -24.39
CA HIS A 213 -12.21 -5.56 -23.26
C HIS A 213 -12.68 -6.77 -22.45
N VAL A 214 -11.76 -7.37 -21.71
CA VAL A 214 -12.04 -8.35 -20.67
C VAL A 214 -11.72 -7.74 -19.31
N MET A 215 -12.63 -7.88 -18.36
CA MET A 215 -12.48 -7.42 -16.98
C MET A 215 -12.89 -8.52 -16.00
N VAL A 216 -12.67 -8.29 -14.70
CA VAL A 216 -13.14 -9.17 -13.63
C VAL A 216 -14.15 -8.42 -12.77
N LEU A 217 -15.37 -8.94 -12.67
CA LEU A 217 -16.31 -8.54 -11.63
C LEU A 217 -15.79 -9.12 -10.30
N SER A 218 -15.49 -8.23 -9.37
CA SER A 218 -14.84 -8.53 -8.10
C SER A 218 -15.75 -8.35 -6.89
N GLY A 219 -17.06 -8.26 -7.08
CA GLY A 219 -18.02 -8.23 -5.99
C GLY A 219 -19.39 -7.75 -6.44
N TYR A 220 -20.41 -8.08 -5.65
CA TYR A 220 -21.78 -7.63 -5.84
C TYR A 220 -22.38 -7.22 -4.49
N ASP A 221 -22.96 -6.02 -4.45
CA ASP A 221 -23.71 -5.50 -3.30
C ASP A 221 -25.21 -5.58 -3.60
N GLU A 222 -25.88 -6.57 -3.01
CA GLU A 222 -27.33 -6.77 -3.15
C GLU A 222 -28.16 -5.57 -2.71
N LYS A 223 -27.72 -4.86 -1.65
CA LYS A 223 -28.49 -3.76 -1.08
C LYS A 223 -28.53 -2.57 -2.02
N ASN A 224 -27.40 -2.28 -2.67
CA ASN A 224 -27.25 -1.13 -3.56
C ASN A 224 -27.42 -1.50 -5.04
N ASN A 225 -27.50 -2.80 -5.35
CA ASN A 225 -27.49 -3.36 -6.69
C ASN A 225 -26.30 -2.86 -7.53
N THR A 226 -25.10 -2.95 -6.95
CA THR A 226 -23.85 -2.48 -7.56
C THR A 226 -22.76 -3.54 -7.59
N PHE A 227 -21.82 -3.39 -8.53
CA PHE A 227 -20.72 -4.30 -8.81
C PHE A 227 -19.38 -3.61 -8.59
N TRP A 228 -18.42 -4.37 -8.09
CA TRP A 228 -17.01 -3.98 -8.12
C TRP A 228 -16.34 -4.58 -9.36
N VAL A 229 -15.41 -3.83 -9.95
CA VAL A 229 -14.70 -4.25 -11.17
C VAL A 229 -13.20 -4.07 -10.98
N ASN A 230 -12.43 -5.08 -11.38
CA ASN A 230 -11.00 -4.93 -11.69
C ASN A 230 -10.88 -4.89 -13.21
N ASN A 231 -10.45 -3.75 -13.75
CA ASN A 231 -10.24 -3.55 -15.18
C ASN A 231 -8.72 -3.61 -15.45
N PRO A 232 -8.22 -4.58 -16.24
CA PRO A 232 -6.80 -4.69 -16.59
C PRO A 232 -6.18 -3.43 -17.20
N SER A 233 -6.97 -2.60 -17.88
CA SER A 233 -6.52 -1.33 -18.47
C SER A 233 -6.88 -0.09 -17.63
N ASP A 234 -7.21 -0.28 -16.34
CA ASP A 234 -7.49 0.82 -15.42
C ASP A 234 -6.25 1.71 -15.20
N SER A 235 -6.47 2.92 -14.68
CA SER A 235 -5.40 3.88 -14.41
C SER A 235 -5.84 4.94 -13.40
N VAL A 236 -4.89 5.77 -12.98
CA VAL A 236 -5.18 6.96 -12.16
C VAL A 236 -6.15 7.95 -12.83
N LYS A 237 -6.34 7.87 -14.15
CA LYS A 237 -7.31 8.69 -14.89
C LYS A 237 -8.69 8.05 -14.93
N LYS A 238 -8.76 6.75 -15.26
CA LYS A 238 -10.01 5.98 -15.41
C LYS A 238 -10.67 5.66 -14.07
N LYS A 239 -9.88 5.22 -13.09
CA LYS A 239 -10.29 4.90 -11.71
C LYS A 239 -11.48 3.93 -11.62
N HIS A 240 -11.57 2.97 -12.54
CA HIS A 240 -12.67 2.00 -12.55
C HIS A 240 -12.67 1.16 -11.25
N THR A 241 -11.49 0.79 -10.76
CA THR A 241 -11.33 -0.02 -9.55
C THR A 241 -11.75 0.72 -8.28
N THR A 242 -11.86 2.05 -8.29
CA THR A 242 -12.08 2.84 -7.06
C THR A 242 -13.55 3.02 -6.66
N ARG A 243 -14.50 2.61 -7.51
CA ARG A 243 -15.93 2.78 -7.25
C ARG A 243 -16.73 1.53 -7.64
N ALA A 244 -17.93 1.44 -7.08
CA ALA A 244 -18.92 0.47 -7.53
C ALA A 244 -19.72 1.02 -8.72
N PHE A 245 -20.21 0.12 -9.56
CA PHE A 245 -21.00 0.40 -10.76
C PHE A 245 -22.40 -0.17 -10.61
N LYS A 246 -23.41 0.56 -11.05
CA LYS A 246 -24.78 0.03 -11.12
C LYS A 246 -24.83 -1.13 -12.11
N GLU A 247 -25.74 -2.06 -11.88
CA GLU A 247 -26.02 -3.16 -12.80
C GLU A 247 -26.17 -2.68 -14.25
N SER A 248 -26.93 -1.60 -14.46
CA SER A 248 -27.16 -1.03 -15.80
C SER A 248 -25.90 -0.53 -16.48
N GLU A 249 -24.90 -0.03 -15.74
CA GLU A 249 -23.61 0.42 -16.29
C GLU A 249 -22.79 -0.78 -16.79
N ILE A 250 -22.89 -1.94 -16.13
CA ILE A 250 -22.21 -3.17 -16.56
C ILE A 250 -22.98 -3.81 -17.73
N GLN A 251 -24.29 -3.99 -17.57
CA GLN A 251 -25.13 -4.72 -18.50
C GLN A 251 -25.23 -4.04 -19.88
N SER A 252 -25.14 -2.70 -19.95
CA SER A 252 -25.18 -1.98 -21.23
C SER A 252 -23.99 -2.31 -22.14
N GLU A 253 -22.87 -2.75 -21.57
CA GLU A 253 -21.61 -3.02 -22.27
C GLU A 253 -21.22 -4.50 -22.28
N ALA A 254 -21.72 -5.30 -21.34
CA ALA A 254 -21.40 -6.72 -21.26
C ALA A 254 -21.89 -7.52 -22.48
N LEU A 255 -21.02 -8.42 -22.92
CA LEU A 255 -21.27 -9.37 -24.00
C LEU A 255 -21.41 -10.80 -23.47
N ARG A 256 -20.57 -11.17 -22.49
CA ARG A 256 -20.56 -12.52 -21.92
C ARG A 256 -19.89 -12.56 -20.54
N TYR A 257 -20.31 -13.49 -19.71
CA TYR A 257 -19.81 -13.72 -18.35
C TYR A 257 -19.33 -15.16 -18.18
N TRP A 258 -18.27 -15.35 -17.41
CA TRP A 258 -17.75 -16.67 -17.04
C TRP A 258 -17.39 -16.70 -15.56
N ALA A 259 -17.87 -17.71 -14.84
CA ALA A 259 -17.43 -17.96 -13.48
C ALA A 259 -16.30 -18.98 -13.46
N ILE A 260 -15.29 -18.72 -12.64
CA ILE A 260 -14.18 -19.65 -12.36
C ILE A 260 -14.05 -19.76 -10.84
N TYR A 261 -14.09 -20.97 -10.28
CA TYR A 261 -14.17 -21.15 -8.83
C TYR A 261 -13.59 -22.49 -8.33
N LYS A 262 -13.63 -22.72 -7.02
CA LYS A 262 -13.17 -23.94 -6.34
C LYS A 262 -14.30 -24.54 -5.52
#